data_AF-A0A0S8DAU5-F1
#
_entry.id   AF-A0A0S8DAU5-F1
#
_cell.length_a   1.000
_cell.length_b   1.000
_cell.length_c   1.000
_cell.angle_alpha   90.00
_cell.angle_beta   90.00
_cell.angle_gamma   90.00
#
_symmetry.space_group_name_H-M   'P 1'
#
loop_
_entity.id
_entity.type
_entity.pdbx_description
1 polymer ?
#
loop_
_entity_poly.entity_id
_entity_poly.type
_entity_poly.pdbx_seq_one_letter_code
_entity_poly.pdbx_strand_id
1 'polypeptide(L)'
;MQSQYHPAQIEEQVQKRWTDSKAFKATEDTARPKYYCLSMFPYPSGKLHMGHVRNYTIGDVLTRYHRMRGFNVLQPMGWDAFGLPAENAAMANGVPPAKWTYDNIAYMKKQLQSLGFAIDWDRELATCKPDYYRWNQWLFLRMLEKGLVYQKTGVVNWDPVDQTVLANEQVIDGRGWRTGALVEKREIPMYYMRITDYAPELLSDLDGMDGWPERVKTM
;
A
#
# COMPACT_ATOMS: atom_id res chain seq x y z
N MET A 1 12.96 26.43 -29.39
CA MET A 1 11.62 25.93 -29.02
C MET A 1 10.95 25.51 -30.31
N GLN A 2 10.51 24.25 -30.45
CA GLN A 2 9.74 23.83 -31.63
C GLN A 2 8.34 24.43 -31.57
N SER A 3 7.71 24.66 -32.73
CA SER A 3 6.37 25.26 -32.83
C SER A 3 5.25 24.31 -32.40
N GLN A 4 5.46 22.99 -32.48
CA GLN A 4 4.51 21.96 -32.10
C GLN A 4 4.94 21.25 -30.82
N TYR A 5 3.97 20.99 -29.94
CA TYR A 5 4.19 20.23 -28.71
C TYR A 5 4.26 18.72 -29.00
N HIS A 6 5.37 18.08 -28.65
CA HIS A 6 5.60 16.65 -28.83
C HIS A 6 5.86 15.98 -27.46
N PRO A 7 4.81 15.49 -26.76
CA PRO A 7 4.93 14.93 -25.41
C PRO A 7 5.96 13.81 -25.32
N ALA A 8 5.91 12.84 -26.25
CA ALA A 8 6.78 11.66 -26.21
C ALA A 8 8.28 12.02 -26.13
N GLN A 9 8.72 13.03 -26.88
CA GLN A 9 10.12 13.47 -26.86
C GLN A 9 10.46 14.22 -25.56
N ILE A 10 9.55 15.08 -25.10
CA ILE A 10 9.78 15.93 -23.93
C ILE A 10 9.73 15.11 -22.63
N GLU A 11 8.73 14.24 -22.49
CA GLU A 11 8.54 13.38 -21.32
C GLU A 11 9.75 12.47 -21.12
N GLU A 12 10.21 11.77 -22.17
CA GLU A 12 11.39 10.90 -22.09
C GLU A 12 12.64 11.67 -21.66
N GLN A 13 12.92 12.81 -22.29
CA GLN A 13 14.10 13.63 -21.98
C GLN A 13 14.07 14.16 -20.54
N VAL A 14 12.93 14.67 -20.09
CA VAL A 14 12.78 15.26 -18.75
C VAL A 14 12.81 14.19 -17.67
N GLN A 15 12.13 13.06 -17.85
CA GLN A 15 12.16 11.93 -16.93
C GLN A 15 13.57 11.36 -16.80
N LYS A 16 14.30 11.24 -17.92
CA LYS A 16 15.71 10.82 -17.92
C LYS A 16 16.56 11.80 -17.11
N ARG A 17 16.41 13.11 -17.34
CA ARG A 17 17.13 14.15 -16.56
C ARG A 17 16.87 14.02 -15.06
N TRP A 18 15.63 13.83 -14.64
CA TRP A 18 15.30 13.66 -13.22
C TRP A 18 15.90 12.38 -12.63
N THR A 19 15.91 11.30 -13.39
CA THR A 19 16.52 10.02 -12.98
C THR A 19 18.03 10.15 -12.84
N ASP A 20 18.72 10.68 -13.86
CA ASP A 20 20.18 10.83 -13.88
C ASP A 20 20.66 11.75 -12.74
N SER A 21 19.93 12.82 -12.45
CA SER A 21 20.25 13.77 -11.38
C SER A 21 19.74 13.35 -10.00
N LYS A 22 19.03 12.23 -9.90
CA LYS A 22 18.35 11.79 -8.67
C LYS A 22 17.46 12.89 -8.06
N ALA A 23 16.76 13.64 -8.91
CA ALA A 23 16.07 14.89 -8.56
C ALA A 23 15.06 14.75 -7.41
N PHE A 24 14.51 13.55 -7.21
CA PHE A 24 13.47 13.26 -6.23
C PHE A 24 13.95 12.42 -5.04
N LYS A 25 15.23 12.06 -4.99
CA LYS A 25 15.81 11.40 -3.83
C LYS A 25 15.66 12.30 -2.59
N ALA A 26 15.15 11.74 -1.50
CA ALA A 26 15.05 12.40 -0.22
C ALA A 26 16.17 11.92 0.72
N THR A 27 16.87 12.87 1.34
CA THR A 27 17.88 12.63 2.37
C THR A 27 17.40 13.22 3.68
N GLU A 28 17.91 12.77 4.83
CA GLU A 28 17.59 13.32 6.15
C GLU A 28 18.29 14.67 6.38
N ASP A 29 18.03 15.64 5.50
CA ASP A 29 18.53 17.01 5.59
C ASP A 29 17.72 17.83 6.60
N THR A 30 18.38 18.19 7.71
CA THR A 30 17.80 18.97 8.81
C THR A 30 17.80 20.47 8.58
N ALA A 31 18.47 20.97 7.54
CA ALA A 31 18.47 22.39 7.18
C ALA A 31 17.16 22.84 6.49
N ARG A 32 16.33 21.89 6.07
CA ARG A 32 15.06 22.13 5.36
C ARG A 32 13.89 21.53 6.13
N PRO A 33 12.71 22.17 6.11
CA PRO A 33 11.52 21.57 6.72
C PRO A 33 11.15 20.28 5.99
N LYS A 34 10.93 19.19 6.74
CA LYS A 34 10.53 17.90 6.16
C LYS A 34 9.07 17.93 5.70
N TYR A 35 8.75 17.18 4.65
CA TYR A 35 7.39 16.85 4.26
C TYR A 35 7.33 15.42 3.77
N TYR A 36 6.43 14.60 4.34
CA TYR A 36 6.23 13.23 3.90
C TYR A 36 4.89 13.15 3.18
N CYS A 37 4.92 13.01 1.85
CA CYS A 37 3.75 12.82 1.03
C CYS A 37 3.57 11.34 0.71
N LEU A 38 2.55 10.69 1.28
CA LEU A 38 2.29 9.28 1.08
C LEU A 38 0.95 9.07 0.38
N SER A 39 0.97 8.37 -0.75
CA SER A 39 -0.22 7.72 -1.31
C SER A 39 -0.23 6.26 -0.88
N MET A 40 -1.41 5.70 -0.62
CA MET A 40 -1.55 4.26 -0.39
C MET A 40 -0.96 3.49 -1.57
N PHE A 41 0.04 2.66 -1.30
CA PHE A 41 0.77 1.86 -2.30
C PHE A 41 -0.12 0.76 -2.94
N PRO A 42 0.15 0.37 -4.20
CA PRO A 42 -0.72 -0.56 -4.92
C PRO A 42 -0.49 -2.03 -4.56
N TYR A 43 -1.55 -2.82 -4.70
CA TYR A 43 -1.45 -4.25 -4.97
C TYR A 43 -0.88 -4.48 -6.38
N PRO A 44 0.13 -5.35 -6.58
CA PRO A 44 0.68 -5.67 -7.90
C PRO A 44 -0.20 -6.68 -8.66
N SER A 45 -1.45 -6.31 -8.91
CA SER A 45 -2.48 -7.18 -9.49
C SER A 45 -2.46 -7.25 -11.02
N GLY A 46 -1.60 -6.45 -11.69
CA GLY A 46 -1.45 -6.48 -13.14
C GLY A 46 -1.00 -5.14 -13.71
N LYS A 47 -1.96 -4.28 -14.06
CA LYS A 47 -1.72 -2.97 -14.69
C LYS A 47 -2.30 -1.84 -13.84
N LEU A 48 -1.76 -0.64 -13.98
CA LEU A 48 -2.41 0.56 -13.44
C LEU A 48 -3.80 0.75 -14.07
N HIS A 49 -4.78 1.15 -13.26
CA HIS A 49 -6.09 1.63 -13.70
C HIS A 49 -6.25 3.11 -13.34
N MET A 50 -7.31 3.78 -13.82
CA MET A 50 -7.48 5.23 -13.61
C MET A 50 -7.56 5.66 -12.14
N GLY A 51 -8.04 4.78 -11.24
CA GLY A 51 -7.95 5.01 -9.80
C GLY A 51 -6.50 5.23 -9.30
N HIS A 52 -5.54 4.44 -9.79
CA HIS A 52 -4.13 4.62 -9.48
C HIS A 52 -3.60 5.95 -10.00
N VAL A 53 -3.89 6.26 -11.27
CA VAL A 53 -3.45 7.52 -11.91
C VAL A 53 -3.98 8.71 -11.12
N ARG A 54 -5.27 8.72 -10.77
CA ARG A 54 -5.86 9.77 -9.93
C ARG A 54 -5.16 9.89 -8.57
N ASN A 55 -5.01 8.78 -7.85
CA ASN A 55 -4.44 8.78 -6.50
C ASN A 55 -3.01 9.31 -6.48
N TYR A 56 -2.16 8.79 -7.37
CA TYR A 56 -0.74 9.12 -7.39
C TYR A 56 -0.45 10.49 -8.01
N THR A 57 -1.31 10.98 -8.91
CA THR A 57 -1.19 12.35 -9.45
C THR A 57 -1.48 13.38 -8.36
N ILE A 58 -2.47 13.15 -7.48
CA ILE A 58 -2.76 14.05 -6.35
C ILE A 58 -1.54 14.14 -5.42
N GLY A 59 -0.94 12.99 -5.07
CA GLY A 59 0.29 12.97 -4.28
C GLY A 59 1.44 13.71 -4.97
N ASP A 60 1.63 13.47 -6.27
CA ASP A 60 2.70 14.10 -7.06
C ASP A 60 2.57 15.63 -7.13
N VAL A 61 1.36 16.15 -7.30
CA VAL A 61 1.10 17.59 -7.29
C VAL A 61 1.51 18.21 -5.96
N LEU A 62 1.13 17.59 -4.83
CA LEU A 62 1.52 18.05 -3.49
C LEU A 62 3.03 17.99 -3.29
N THR A 63 3.67 16.89 -3.72
CA THR A 63 5.12 16.74 -3.63
C THR A 63 5.86 17.83 -4.39
N ARG A 64 5.48 18.08 -5.65
CA ARG A 64 6.09 19.14 -6.46
C ARG A 64 5.85 20.52 -5.86
N TYR A 65 4.64 20.80 -5.41
CA TYR A 65 4.30 22.04 -4.72
C TYR A 65 5.17 22.28 -3.47
N HIS A 66 5.28 21.30 -2.57
CA HIS A 66 6.10 21.43 -1.37
C HIS A 66 7.60 21.52 -1.67
N ARG A 67 8.11 20.78 -2.68
CA ARG A 67 9.51 20.93 -3.12
C ARG A 67 9.79 22.35 -3.62
N MET A 68 8.90 22.94 -4.41
CA MET A 68 9.01 24.32 -4.90
C MET A 68 8.96 25.36 -3.77
N ARG A 69 8.34 25.02 -2.63
CA ARG A 69 8.35 25.83 -1.40
C ARG A 69 9.57 25.61 -0.51
N GLY A 70 10.57 24.83 -0.96
CA GLY A 70 11.81 24.60 -0.24
C GLY A 70 11.80 23.42 0.73
N PHE A 71 10.68 22.69 0.87
CA PHE A 71 10.61 21.52 1.75
C PHE A 71 11.51 20.38 1.24
N ASN A 72 12.08 19.63 2.18
CA ASN A 72 12.70 18.34 1.91
C ASN A 72 11.59 17.28 1.87
N VAL A 73 11.15 16.95 0.65
CA VAL A 73 9.97 16.10 0.44
C VAL A 73 10.38 14.66 0.18
N LEU A 74 9.84 13.73 0.96
CA LEU A 74 9.82 12.29 0.69
C LEU A 74 8.47 11.89 0.12
N GLN A 75 8.46 11.37 -1.12
CA GLN A 75 7.35 10.64 -1.72
C GLN A 75 7.83 9.23 -2.10
N PRO A 76 7.60 8.22 -1.26
CA PRO A 76 8.00 6.85 -1.56
C PRO A 76 6.91 6.12 -2.34
N MET A 77 7.27 4.94 -2.84
CA MET A 77 6.33 3.98 -3.40
C MET A 77 6.79 2.58 -3.04
N GLY A 78 5.87 1.63 -3.00
CA GLY A 78 6.18 0.23 -2.81
C GLY A 78 5.09 -0.65 -3.38
N TRP A 79 5.08 -1.91 -2.98
CA TRP A 79 4.16 -2.91 -3.48
C TRP A 79 3.58 -3.71 -2.33
N ASP A 80 2.26 -3.66 -2.16
CA ASP A 80 1.56 -4.53 -1.23
C ASP A 80 1.37 -5.90 -1.87
N ALA A 81 2.37 -6.75 -1.70
CA ALA A 81 2.67 -7.87 -2.58
C ALA A 81 2.32 -9.25 -2.00
N PHE A 82 1.63 -9.30 -0.85
CA PHE A 82 1.05 -10.52 -0.30
C PHE A 82 -0.47 -10.55 -0.50
N GLY A 83 -1.06 -11.70 -0.19
CA GLY A 83 -2.50 -11.85 -0.05
C GLY A 83 -3.19 -12.41 -1.28
N LEU A 84 -4.47 -12.65 -1.07
CA LEU A 84 -5.33 -13.38 -1.99
C LEU A 84 -5.42 -12.81 -3.42
N PRO A 85 -5.35 -11.47 -3.67
CA PRO A 85 -5.40 -10.96 -5.04
C PRO A 85 -4.26 -11.49 -5.93
N ALA A 86 -3.03 -11.50 -5.41
CA ALA A 86 -1.87 -12.00 -6.14
C ALA A 86 -1.93 -13.52 -6.33
N GLU A 87 -2.36 -14.24 -5.29
CA GLU A 87 -2.50 -15.70 -5.31
C GLU A 87 -3.55 -16.16 -6.32
N ASN A 88 -4.77 -15.61 -6.28
CA ASN A 88 -5.84 -15.99 -7.21
C ASN A 88 -5.48 -15.65 -8.66
N ALA A 89 -4.88 -14.49 -8.91
CA ALA A 89 -4.47 -14.11 -10.26
C ALA A 89 -3.39 -15.05 -10.81
N ALA A 90 -2.45 -15.46 -9.96
CA ALA A 90 -1.41 -16.42 -10.33
C ALA A 90 -2.00 -17.82 -10.61
N MET A 91 -2.92 -18.30 -9.77
CA MET A 91 -3.62 -19.57 -9.99
C MET A 91 -4.43 -19.56 -11.29
N ALA A 92 -5.20 -18.49 -11.56
CA ALA A 92 -6.01 -18.37 -12.77
C ALA A 92 -5.17 -18.36 -14.06
N ASN A 93 -3.90 -17.94 -13.98
CA ASN A 93 -2.96 -17.91 -15.11
C ASN A 93 -1.96 -19.08 -15.10
N GLY A 94 -2.08 -20.03 -14.17
CA GLY A 94 -1.21 -21.20 -14.10
C GLY A 94 0.27 -20.88 -13.84
N VAL A 95 0.56 -19.80 -13.10
CA VAL A 95 1.93 -19.37 -12.81
C VAL A 95 2.20 -19.30 -11.29
N PRO A 96 3.45 -19.44 -10.83
CA PRO A 96 3.78 -19.26 -9.42
C PRO A 96 3.44 -17.83 -8.92
N PRO A 97 2.81 -17.67 -7.75
CA PRO A 97 2.44 -16.35 -7.21
C PRO A 97 3.60 -15.35 -7.10
N ALA A 98 4.79 -15.83 -6.72
CA ALA A 98 5.98 -15.00 -6.65
C ALA A 98 6.36 -14.45 -8.03
N LYS A 99 6.37 -15.30 -9.07
CA LYS A 99 6.70 -14.88 -10.44
C LYS A 99 5.68 -13.86 -10.95
N TRP A 100 4.39 -14.16 -10.81
CA TRP A 100 3.31 -13.24 -11.20
C TRP A 100 3.45 -11.86 -10.54
N THR A 101 3.70 -11.87 -9.23
CA THR A 101 3.87 -10.65 -8.43
C THR A 101 5.05 -9.82 -8.93
N TYR A 102 6.22 -10.42 -9.14
CA TYR A 102 7.41 -9.68 -9.61
C TYR A 102 7.27 -9.17 -11.04
N ASP A 103 6.65 -9.94 -11.92
CA ASP A 103 6.36 -9.49 -13.30
C ASP A 103 5.42 -8.28 -13.30
N ASN A 104 4.38 -8.29 -12.46
CA ASN A 104 3.45 -7.18 -12.31
C ASN A 104 4.09 -5.95 -11.67
N ILE A 105 4.92 -6.14 -10.63
CA ILE A 105 5.72 -5.06 -10.03
C ILE A 105 6.57 -4.39 -11.12
N ALA A 106 7.31 -5.17 -11.91
CA ALA A 106 8.17 -4.63 -12.97
C ALA A 106 7.37 -3.88 -14.03
N TYR A 107 6.18 -4.37 -14.39
CA TYR A 107 5.31 -3.72 -15.37
C TYR A 107 4.70 -2.41 -14.82
N MET A 108 4.09 -2.45 -13.65
CA MET A 108 3.47 -1.29 -13.02
C MET A 108 4.50 -0.21 -12.68
N LYS A 109 5.73 -0.59 -12.28
CA LYS A 109 6.83 0.35 -12.07
C LYS A 109 7.13 1.16 -13.32
N LYS A 110 7.21 0.50 -14.49
CA LYS A 110 7.40 1.18 -15.78
C LYS A 110 6.26 2.17 -16.07
N GLN A 111 5.01 1.79 -15.79
CA GLN A 111 3.87 2.68 -15.97
C GLN A 111 3.91 3.90 -15.02
N LEU A 112 4.30 3.71 -13.76
CA LEU A 112 4.46 4.81 -12.80
C LEU A 112 5.59 5.75 -13.22
N GLN A 113 6.71 5.20 -13.70
CA GLN A 113 7.83 5.98 -14.21
C GLN A 113 7.46 6.77 -15.47
N SER A 114 6.70 6.17 -16.41
CA SER A 114 6.26 6.88 -17.62
C SER A 114 5.29 8.02 -17.34
N LEU A 115 4.56 7.98 -16.21
CA LEU A 115 3.72 9.10 -15.76
C LEU A 115 4.53 10.23 -15.10
N GLY A 116 5.84 10.06 -14.91
CA GLY A 116 6.73 11.11 -14.42
C GLY A 116 6.54 11.49 -12.96
N PHE A 117 6.00 10.59 -12.13
CA PHE A 117 5.82 10.86 -10.70
C PHE A 117 7.18 11.05 -9.98
N ALA A 118 7.23 12.02 -9.08
CA ALA A 118 8.37 12.44 -8.26
C ALA A 118 8.64 11.48 -7.10
N ILE A 119 8.76 10.18 -7.40
CA ILE A 119 8.95 9.10 -6.43
C ILE A 119 10.44 8.91 -6.13
N ASP A 120 10.76 8.73 -4.85
CA ASP A 120 12.07 8.26 -4.40
C ASP A 120 12.17 6.74 -4.54
N TRP A 121 12.65 6.29 -5.71
CA TRP A 121 12.82 4.86 -6.01
C TRP A 121 13.95 4.18 -5.23
N ASP A 122 14.83 4.93 -4.55
CA ASP A 122 15.85 4.34 -3.66
C ASP A 122 15.18 3.73 -2.41
N ARG A 123 13.93 4.09 -2.10
CA ARG A 123 13.14 3.62 -0.96
C ARG A 123 12.02 2.65 -1.37
N GLU A 124 12.10 2.08 -2.56
CA GLU A 124 11.15 1.08 -3.03
C GLU A 124 11.17 -0.17 -2.15
N LEU A 125 9.99 -0.64 -1.76
CA LEU A 125 9.80 -1.89 -1.01
C LEU A 125 8.77 -2.80 -1.68
N ALA A 126 8.86 -4.09 -1.41
CA ALA A 126 7.81 -5.05 -1.72
C ALA A 126 7.55 -5.91 -0.49
N THR A 127 6.30 -5.95 -0.01
CA THR A 127 5.98 -6.59 1.28
C THR A 127 6.23 -8.09 1.30
N CYS A 128 6.29 -8.73 0.12
CA CYS A 128 6.58 -10.15 -0.05
C CYS A 128 8.07 -10.52 0.05
N LYS A 129 8.98 -9.54 0.17
CA LYS A 129 10.41 -9.84 0.30
C LYS A 129 10.82 -10.14 1.76
N PRO A 130 11.75 -11.09 1.99
CA PRO A 130 12.20 -11.45 3.33
C PRO A 130 12.85 -10.32 4.12
N ASP A 131 13.52 -9.38 3.44
CA ASP A 131 14.11 -8.19 4.06
C ASP A 131 13.06 -7.23 4.65
N TYR A 132 11.83 -7.26 4.13
CA TYR A 132 10.67 -6.56 4.65
C TYR A 132 9.96 -7.37 5.73
N TYR A 133 9.37 -8.52 5.39
CA TYR A 133 8.44 -9.22 6.30
C TYR A 133 9.09 -9.83 7.54
N ARG A 134 10.44 -9.95 7.59
CA ARG A 134 11.17 -10.32 8.81
C ARG A 134 10.83 -9.39 9.98
N TRP A 135 10.55 -8.12 9.71
CA TRP A 135 10.20 -7.14 10.73
C TRP A 135 8.75 -7.32 11.20
N ASN A 136 7.85 -7.72 10.30
CA ASN A 136 6.48 -8.12 10.66
C ASN A 136 6.49 -9.36 11.57
N GLN A 137 7.26 -10.38 11.21
CA GLN A 137 7.43 -11.60 12.03
C GLN A 137 8.02 -11.24 13.40
N TRP A 138 9.07 -10.43 13.43
CA TRP A 138 9.68 -9.96 14.67
C TRP A 138 8.69 -9.19 15.55
N LEU A 139 7.95 -8.23 14.98
CA LEU A 139 6.96 -7.44 15.73
C LEU A 139 5.83 -8.31 16.26
N PHE A 140 5.33 -9.25 15.46
CA PHE A 140 4.32 -10.23 15.88
C PHE A 140 4.78 -11.02 17.10
N LEU A 141 6.02 -11.54 17.08
CA LEU A 141 6.58 -12.28 18.21
C LEU A 141 6.73 -11.38 19.46
N ARG A 142 7.12 -10.11 19.30
CA ARG A 142 7.18 -9.16 20.42
C ARG A 142 5.80 -8.86 21.01
N MET A 143 4.78 -8.74 20.17
CA MET A 143 3.40 -8.57 20.63
C MET A 143 2.88 -9.83 21.31
N LEU A 144 3.25 -11.02 20.82
CA LEU A 144 2.91 -12.30 21.43
C LEU A 144 3.54 -12.44 22.83
N GLU A 145 4.84 -12.15 22.96
CA GLU A 145 5.55 -12.15 24.25
C GLU A 145 4.92 -11.20 25.28
N LYS A 146 4.42 -10.04 24.82
CA LYS A 146 3.73 -9.05 25.65
C LYS A 146 2.24 -9.36 25.89
N GLY A 147 1.71 -10.45 25.33
CA GLY A 147 0.31 -10.83 25.43
C GLY A 147 -0.65 -9.98 24.59
N LEU A 148 -0.15 -9.06 23.77
CA LEU A 148 -0.93 -8.23 22.84
C LEU A 148 -1.40 -9.03 21.62
N VAL A 149 -0.68 -10.08 21.25
CA VAL A 149 -1.17 -11.13 20.37
C VAL A 149 -1.42 -12.36 21.23
N TYR A 150 -2.52 -13.07 20.97
CA TYR A 150 -2.88 -14.29 21.69
C TYR A 150 -3.60 -15.27 20.76
N GLN A 151 -3.50 -16.56 21.09
CA GLN A 151 -4.24 -17.60 20.40
C GLN A 151 -5.55 -17.90 21.13
N LYS A 152 -6.65 -18.00 20.39
CA LYS A 152 -7.97 -18.39 20.92
C LYS A 152 -8.71 -19.20 19.86
N THR A 153 -9.43 -20.24 20.27
CA THR A 153 -10.45 -20.87 19.41
C THR A 153 -11.64 -19.94 19.34
N GLY A 154 -11.94 -19.47 18.14
CA GLY A 154 -13.06 -18.58 17.88
C GLY A 154 -13.96 -19.13 16.79
N VAL A 155 -15.21 -18.72 16.82
CA VAL A 155 -16.09 -18.85 15.66
C VAL A 155 -15.68 -17.78 14.65
N VAL A 156 -15.30 -18.21 13.46
CA VAL A 156 -14.76 -17.34 12.41
C VAL A 156 -15.71 -17.26 11.22
N ASN A 157 -15.52 -16.24 10.41
CA ASN A 157 -16.11 -16.15 9.08
C ASN A 157 -15.26 -16.98 8.12
N TRP A 158 -15.80 -18.06 7.57
CA TRP A 158 -15.12 -18.89 6.59
C TRP A 158 -15.71 -18.67 5.20
N ASP A 159 -14.86 -18.34 4.22
CA ASP A 159 -15.25 -18.29 2.81
C ASP A 159 -15.06 -19.69 2.18
N PRO A 160 -16.13 -20.39 1.77
CA PRO A 160 -16.02 -21.74 1.23
C PRO A 160 -15.46 -21.78 -0.20
N VAL A 161 -15.39 -20.64 -0.91
CA VAL A 161 -14.79 -20.56 -2.24
C VAL A 161 -13.30 -20.31 -2.13
N ASP A 162 -12.91 -19.32 -1.32
CA ASP A 162 -11.50 -18.98 -1.09
C ASP A 162 -10.79 -19.94 -0.11
N GLN A 163 -11.55 -20.81 0.58
CA GLN A 163 -11.06 -21.75 1.58
C GLN A 163 -10.16 -21.07 2.62
N THR A 164 -10.62 -19.92 3.12
CA THR A 164 -9.87 -19.08 4.05
C THR A 164 -10.78 -18.39 5.05
N VAL A 165 -10.15 -17.87 6.11
CA VAL A 165 -10.82 -17.08 7.13
C VAL A 165 -10.89 -15.63 6.69
N LEU A 166 -12.04 -14.99 6.90
CA LEU A 166 -12.26 -13.57 6.69
C LEU A 166 -12.36 -12.84 8.04
N ALA A 167 -11.75 -11.65 8.12
CA ALA A 167 -12.04 -10.71 9.20
C ALA A 167 -13.48 -10.17 9.08
N ASN A 168 -14.02 -9.53 10.11
CA ASN A 168 -15.39 -8.99 10.05
C ASN A 168 -15.52 -7.91 8.97
N GLU A 169 -14.48 -7.12 8.79
CA GLU A 169 -14.37 -6.03 7.80
C GLU A 169 -14.31 -6.55 6.35
N GLN A 170 -14.10 -7.87 6.18
CA GLN A 170 -14.07 -8.56 4.90
C GLN A 170 -15.38 -9.29 4.58
N VAL A 171 -16.41 -9.16 5.42
CA VAL A 171 -17.75 -9.71 5.22
C VAL A 171 -18.73 -8.57 4.95
N ILE A 172 -19.28 -8.54 3.74
CA ILE A 172 -20.23 -7.51 3.29
C ILE A 172 -21.58 -8.19 3.09
N ASP A 173 -22.60 -7.77 3.83
CA ASP A 173 -23.96 -8.35 3.80
C ASP A 173 -23.99 -9.88 3.95
N GLY A 174 -23.15 -10.40 4.85
CA GLY A 174 -23.02 -11.84 5.12
C GLY A 174 -22.25 -12.63 4.06
N ARG A 175 -21.61 -11.95 3.10
CA ARG A 175 -20.86 -12.55 2.00
C ARG A 175 -19.41 -12.15 2.01
N GLY A 176 -18.53 -13.02 1.51
CA GLY A 176 -17.13 -12.68 1.32
C GLY A 176 -16.98 -11.52 0.36
N TRP A 177 -16.22 -10.48 0.74
CA TRP A 177 -16.08 -9.23 -0.03
C TRP A 177 -15.62 -9.43 -1.48
N ARG A 178 -14.94 -10.55 -1.76
CA ARG A 178 -14.36 -10.86 -3.06
C ARG A 178 -15.17 -11.89 -3.86
N THR A 179 -15.50 -13.01 -3.23
CA THR A 179 -16.16 -14.14 -3.90
C THR A 179 -17.68 -13.92 -4.02
N GLY A 180 -18.25 -13.09 -3.15
CA GLY A 180 -19.70 -12.95 -2.97
C GLY A 180 -20.35 -14.21 -2.38
N ALA A 181 -19.57 -15.23 -1.99
CA ALA A 181 -20.09 -16.47 -1.41
C ALA A 181 -20.68 -16.20 -0.01
N LEU A 182 -21.71 -16.95 0.37
CA LEU A 182 -22.24 -16.91 1.73
C LEU A 182 -21.17 -17.44 2.69
N VAL A 183 -20.90 -16.66 3.74
CA VAL A 183 -19.90 -17.01 4.75
C VAL A 183 -20.45 -18.09 5.69
N GLU A 184 -19.64 -19.11 5.95
CA GLU A 184 -19.90 -20.14 6.95
C GLU A 184 -19.31 -19.75 8.31
N LYS A 185 -19.89 -20.27 9.40
CA LYS A 185 -19.29 -20.18 10.73
C LYS A 185 -18.51 -21.46 11.03
N ARG A 186 -17.23 -21.33 11.35
CA ARG A 186 -16.36 -22.45 11.75
C ARG A 186 -15.61 -22.15 13.04
N GLU A 187 -15.39 -23.16 13.87
CA GLU A 187 -14.53 -23.04 15.03
C GLU A 187 -13.11 -23.47 14.69
N ILE A 188 -12.17 -22.55 14.81
CA ILE A 188 -10.75 -22.83 14.55
C ILE A 188 -9.85 -22.04 15.52
N PRO A 189 -8.68 -22.58 15.89
CA PRO A 189 -7.69 -21.85 16.65
C PRO A 189 -7.01 -20.78 15.77
N MET A 190 -7.04 -19.52 16.20
CA MET A 190 -6.42 -18.40 15.47
C MET A 190 -5.68 -17.46 16.38
N TYR A 191 -4.82 -16.64 15.78
CA TYR A 191 -4.19 -15.51 16.43
C TYR A 191 -5.06 -14.25 16.31
N TYR A 192 -5.18 -13.53 17.41
CA TYR A 192 -5.88 -12.25 17.50
C TYR A 192 -4.95 -11.19 18.08
N MET A 193 -5.15 -9.94 17.66
CA MET A 193 -4.53 -8.78 18.30
C MET A 193 -5.51 -8.17 19.30
N ARG A 194 -5.04 -7.79 20.49
CA ARG A 194 -5.81 -7.10 21.54
C ARG A 194 -6.06 -5.63 21.19
N ILE A 195 -6.64 -5.36 20.02
CA ILE A 195 -6.98 -4.01 19.61
C ILE A 195 -8.00 -3.36 20.56
N THR A 196 -8.84 -4.17 21.20
CA THR A 196 -9.83 -3.71 22.19
C THR A 196 -9.19 -3.09 23.43
N ASP A 197 -7.97 -3.48 23.79
CA ASP A 197 -7.23 -2.87 24.92
C ASP A 197 -6.86 -1.42 24.60
N TYR A 198 -6.81 -1.06 23.31
CA TYR A 198 -6.53 0.28 22.79
C TYR A 198 -7.78 1.00 22.27
N ALA A 199 -8.97 0.40 22.35
CA ALA A 199 -10.18 1.01 21.80
C ALA A 199 -10.51 2.39 22.41
N PRO A 200 -10.36 2.64 23.73
CA PRO A 200 -10.58 3.97 24.29
C PRO A 200 -9.59 5.01 23.75
N GLU A 201 -8.30 4.65 23.63
CA GLU A 201 -7.24 5.52 23.10
C GLU A 201 -7.48 5.84 21.62
N LEU A 202 -7.72 4.81 20.80
CA LEU A 202 -8.01 4.97 19.37
C LEU A 202 -9.25 5.85 19.12
N LEU A 203 -10.26 5.76 19.98
CA LEU A 203 -11.47 6.57 19.89
C LEU A 203 -11.23 8.02 20.31
N SER A 204 -10.57 8.25 21.46
CA SER A 204 -10.31 9.61 21.94
C SER A 204 -9.34 10.39 21.04
N ASP A 205 -8.38 9.70 20.43
CA ASP A 205 -7.38 10.34 19.59
C ASP A 205 -7.98 10.93 18.30
N LEU A 206 -9.18 10.50 17.89
CA LEU A 206 -9.91 11.08 16.76
C LEU A 206 -10.21 12.57 16.95
N ASP A 207 -10.40 13.02 18.19
CA ASP A 207 -10.68 14.43 18.51
C ASP A 207 -9.49 15.34 18.18
N GLY A 208 -8.25 14.81 18.22
CA GLY A 208 -7.02 15.53 17.88
C GLY A 208 -6.65 15.51 16.39
N MET A 209 -7.45 14.86 15.53
CA MET A 209 -7.16 14.67 14.11
C MET A 209 -7.80 15.74 13.22
N ASP A 210 -7.48 17.02 13.44
CA ASP A 210 -8.07 18.17 12.70
C ASP A 210 -7.89 18.09 11.17
N GLY A 211 -6.83 17.41 10.70
CA GLY A 211 -6.56 17.21 9.28
C GLY A 211 -7.37 16.09 8.61
N TRP A 212 -8.16 15.33 9.37
CA TRP A 212 -8.91 14.19 8.86
C TRP A 212 -10.35 14.57 8.48
N PRO A 213 -10.89 14.08 7.35
CA PRO A 213 -12.28 14.33 7.00
C PRO A 213 -13.25 13.72 8.04
N GLU A 214 -14.27 14.48 8.46
CA GLU A 214 -15.25 14.04 9.47
C GLU A 214 -15.89 12.70 9.13
N ARG A 215 -16.26 12.49 7.87
CA ARG A 215 -16.83 11.22 7.41
C ARG A 215 -15.93 10.01 7.68
N VAL A 216 -14.61 10.19 7.74
CA VAL A 216 -13.66 9.11 8.04
C VAL A 216 -13.58 8.88 9.54
N LYS A 217 -13.60 9.93 10.36
CA LYS A 217 -13.62 9.81 11.83
C LYS A 217 -14.92 9.21 12.35
N THR A 218 -16.04 9.40 11.64
CA THR A 218 -17.36 8.88 12.03
C THR A 218 -17.56 7.39 11.71
N MET A 219 -16.89 6.86 10.67
CA MET A 219 -16.98 5.43 10.29
C MET A 219 -16.24 4.55 11.28
#